data_AF-A0A9E0HL73-F1
#
_entry.id   AF-A0A9E0HL73-F1
#
_cell.length_a   1.000
_cell.length_b   1.000
_cell.length_c   1.000
_cell.angle_alpha   90.00
_cell.angle_beta   90.00
_cell.angle_gamma   90.00
#
_symmetry.space_group_name_H-M   'P 1'
#
loop_
_entity.id
_entity.type
_entity.pdbx_description
1 polymer ?
#
loop_
_entity_poly.entity_id
_entity_poly.type
_entity_poly.pdbx_seq_one_letter_code
_entity_poly.pdbx_strand_id
1 'polypeptide(L)'
;MLLAKHGVDAVLVDKAVFPPRDKVCGDALSGKVMRALERLEPSLATALRQLPAKCRSWGVAFTAPNGRTVRVPFSPANGRAEAPGVIFPRMEFDQFMLNAVKNGGRLR
;
A
#
# COMPACT_ATOMS: atom_id res chain seq x y z
N MET A 1 -3.88 8.29 12.12
CA MET A 1 -3.82 7.00 12.84
C MET A 1 -2.69 6.97 13.86
N LEU A 2 -1.41 7.03 13.47
CA LEU A 2 -0.29 6.95 14.44
C LEU A 2 -0.33 8.05 15.52
N LEU A 3 -0.51 9.31 15.11
CA LEU A 3 -0.64 10.45 16.06
C LEU A 3 -1.85 10.28 16.99
N ALA A 4 -3.00 9.90 16.43
CA ALA A 4 -4.21 9.62 17.19
C ALA A 4 -4.01 8.50 18.23
N LYS A 5 -3.26 7.43 17.90
CA LYS A 5 -2.90 6.38 18.87
C LYS A 5 -2.08 6.90 20.06
N HIS A 6 -1.31 7.96 19.85
CA HIS A 6 -0.51 8.60 20.89
C HIS A 6 -1.26 9.77 21.57
N GLY A 7 -2.56 9.92 21.31
CA GLY A 7 -3.38 10.99 21.91
C GLY A 7 -3.03 12.38 21.40
N VAL A 8 -2.32 12.50 20.28
CA VAL A 8 -1.99 13.80 19.67
C VAL A 8 -3.16 14.26 18.81
N ASP A 9 -3.75 15.39 19.20
CA ASP A 9 -4.78 16.07 18.40
C ASP A 9 -4.15 16.68 17.15
N ALA A 10 -4.76 16.43 15.99
CA ALA A 10 -4.21 16.77 14.69
C ALA A 10 -5.30 17.05 13.67
N VAL A 11 -5.12 18.10 12.88
CA VAL A 11 -5.99 18.46 11.76
C VAL A 11 -5.33 18.03 10.45
N LEU A 12 -6.06 17.28 9.62
CA LEU A 12 -5.62 16.91 8.28
C LEU A 12 -6.27 17.84 7.26
N VAL A 13 -5.46 18.59 6.52
CA VAL A 13 -5.91 19.46 5.42
C VAL A 13 -5.21 19.02 4.14
N ASP A 14 -5.97 18.76 3.08
CA ASP A 14 -5.44 18.43 1.75
C ASP A 14 -6.23 19.24 0.71
N LYS A 15 -5.55 19.68 -0.35
CA LYS A 15 -6.15 20.44 -1.46
C LYS A 15 -7.07 19.55 -2.32
N ALA A 16 -6.78 18.27 -2.40
CA ALA A 16 -7.48 17.33 -3.27
C ALA A 16 -8.78 16.81 -2.65
N VAL A 17 -9.70 16.37 -3.53
CA VAL A 17 -10.90 15.60 -3.17
C VAL A 17 -10.61 14.11 -3.34
N PHE A 18 -11.17 13.26 -2.47
CA PHE A 18 -10.93 11.82 -2.47
C PHE A 18 -12.27 11.05 -2.51
N PRO A 19 -12.50 10.21 -3.53
CA PRO A 19 -12.03 10.38 -4.91
C PRO A 19 -12.76 11.55 -5.62
N PRO A 20 -12.21 12.12 -6.72
CA PRO A 20 -11.03 11.67 -7.46
C PRO A 20 -9.74 12.45 -7.11
N ARG A 21 -8.74 11.76 -6.57
CA ARG A 21 -7.37 12.29 -6.42
C ARG A 21 -6.50 11.78 -7.55
N ASP A 22 -6.19 12.65 -8.52
CA ASP A 22 -5.33 12.29 -9.64
C ASP A 22 -3.84 12.31 -9.24
N LYS A 23 -3.22 11.14 -9.17
CA LYS A 23 -1.78 10.96 -8.91
C LYS A 23 -1.27 9.71 -9.61
N VAL A 24 -0.36 9.89 -10.57
CA VAL A 24 0.14 8.82 -11.45
C VAL A 24 1.18 7.87 -10.84
N CYS A 25 1.93 8.30 -9.82
CA CYS A 25 3.07 7.53 -9.28
C CYS A 25 2.78 7.06 -7.85
N GLY A 26 3.30 5.90 -7.46
CA GLY A 26 3.21 5.35 -6.08
C GLY A 26 2.17 4.24 -5.92
N ASP A 27 1.76 3.61 -7.01
CA ASP A 27 0.87 2.44 -7.05
C ASP A 27 1.57 1.13 -6.62
N ALA A 28 2.90 1.05 -6.77
CA ALA A 28 3.69 -0.08 -6.35
C ALA A 28 3.93 -0.09 -4.82
N LEU A 29 3.10 -0.85 -4.09
CA LEU A 29 3.23 -1.08 -2.66
C LEU A 29 4.13 -2.30 -2.40
N SER A 30 5.41 -2.05 -2.16
CA SER A 30 6.37 -3.12 -1.83
C SER A 30 6.05 -3.82 -0.50
N GLY A 31 6.72 -4.94 -0.23
CA GLY A 31 6.60 -5.60 1.08
C GLY A 31 6.95 -4.70 2.28
N LYS A 32 7.81 -3.69 2.09
CA LYS A 32 8.09 -2.69 3.13
C LYS A 32 6.85 -1.85 3.45
N VAL A 33 6.06 -1.49 2.43
CA VAL A 33 4.80 -0.74 2.62
C VAL A 33 3.78 -1.61 3.35
N MET A 34 3.65 -2.89 2.96
CA MET A 34 2.75 -3.82 3.66
C MET A 34 3.12 -3.95 5.15
N ARG A 35 4.42 -4.07 5.47
CA ARG A 35 4.89 -4.06 6.87
C ARG A 35 4.63 -2.74 7.58
N ALA A 36 4.76 -1.60 6.90
CA ALA A 36 4.46 -0.30 7.49
C ALA A 36 2.96 -0.18 7.83
N LEU A 37 2.07 -0.66 6.95
CA LEU A 37 0.63 -0.72 7.23
C LEU A 37 0.33 -1.62 8.43
N GLU A 38 0.92 -2.82 8.51
CA GLU A 38 0.77 -3.73 9.66
C GLU A 38 1.18 -3.07 10.99
N ARG A 39 2.26 -2.27 10.97
CA ARG A 39 2.75 -1.54 12.15
C ARG A 39 1.87 -0.35 12.51
N LEU A 40 1.30 0.32 11.51
CA LEU A 40 0.35 1.42 11.72
C LEU A 40 -0.93 0.90 12.36
N GLU A 41 -1.54 -0.13 11.77
CA GLU A 41 -2.69 -0.87 12.28
C GLU A 41 -2.72 -2.27 11.62
N PRO A 42 -2.69 -3.37 12.41
CA PRO A 42 -2.63 -4.73 11.86
C PRO A 42 -3.75 -5.07 10.86
N SER A 43 -4.94 -4.49 11.04
CA SER A 43 -6.10 -4.71 10.18
C SER A 43 -5.97 -4.11 8.77
N LEU A 44 -5.14 -3.08 8.57
CA LEU A 44 -5.04 -2.38 7.28
C LEU A 44 -4.44 -3.26 6.19
N ALA A 45 -3.35 -3.95 6.49
CA ALA A 45 -2.69 -4.79 5.51
C ALA A 45 -3.60 -5.96 5.09
N THR A 46 -4.33 -6.55 6.05
CA THR A 46 -5.33 -7.59 5.80
C THR A 46 -6.48 -7.08 4.94
N ALA A 47 -7.05 -5.92 5.26
CA ALA A 47 -8.14 -5.35 4.47
C ALA A 47 -7.69 -4.98 3.05
N LEU A 48 -6.50 -4.38 2.89
CA LEU A 48 -5.95 -4.07 1.58
C LEU A 48 -5.69 -5.35 0.76
N ARG A 49 -5.25 -6.43 1.41
CA ARG A 49 -5.14 -7.78 0.83
C ARG A 49 -6.50 -8.42 0.47
N GLN A 50 -7.63 -7.87 0.88
CA GLN A 50 -8.97 -8.34 0.50
C GLN A 50 -9.60 -7.51 -0.63
N LEU A 51 -9.15 -6.27 -0.85
CA LEU A 51 -9.70 -5.41 -1.92
C LEU A 51 -9.46 -6.00 -3.33
N PRO A 52 -10.46 -5.97 -4.22
CA PRO A 52 -10.38 -6.63 -5.53
C PRO A 52 -9.39 -5.94 -6.50
N ALA A 53 -9.22 -4.63 -6.40
CA ALA A 53 -8.49 -3.84 -7.39
C ALA A 53 -6.96 -3.86 -7.22
N LYS A 54 -6.33 -5.04 -7.12
CA LYS A 54 -4.87 -5.14 -6.95
C LYS A 54 -4.22 -6.19 -7.83
N CYS A 55 -2.99 -5.90 -8.24
CA CYS A 55 -2.10 -6.90 -8.84
C CYS A 55 -1.09 -7.39 -7.81
N ARG A 56 -0.79 -8.68 -7.81
CA ARG A 56 0.23 -9.28 -6.93
C ARG A 56 1.63 -8.94 -7.43
N SER A 57 2.51 -8.48 -6.56
CA SER A 57 3.90 -8.14 -6.89
C SER A 57 4.89 -9.04 -6.15
N TRP A 58 5.70 -9.77 -6.91
CA TRP A 58 6.67 -10.76 -6.39
C TRP A 58 8.11 -10.26 -6.33
N GLY A 59 8.41 -9.16 -6.99
CA GLY A 59 9.76 -8.64 -7.11
C GLY A 59 9.84 -7.48 -8.09
N VAL A 60 11.06 -7.12 -8.46
CA VAL A 60 11.35 -6.10 -9.48
C VAL A 60 12.21 -6.73 -10.56
N ALA A 61 11.94 -6.40 -11.81
CA ALA A 61 12.81 -6.73 -12.94
C ALA A 61 13.47 -5.44 -13.44
N PHE A 62 14.79 -5.47 -13.57
CA PHE A 62 15.59 -4.39 -14.14
C PHE A 62 16.08 -4.85 -15.51
N THR A 63 15.58 -4.23 -16.58
CA THR A 63 15.96 -4.56 -17.95
C THR A 63 16.82 -3.44 -18.53
N ALA A 64 18.04 -3.77 -18.93
CA ALA A 64 18.95 -2.85 -19.60
C ALA A 64 18.55 -2.67 -21.08
N PRO A 65 18.95 -1.57 -21.75
CA PRO A 65 18.63 -1.32 -23.16
C PRO A 65 19.10 -2.42 -24.12
N ASN A 66 20.12 -3.21 -23.73
CA ASN A 66 20.61 -4.35 -24.49
C ASN A 66 19.77 -5.64 -24.29
N GLY A 67 18.61 -5.54 -23.64
CA GLY A 67 17.69 -6.65 -23.38
C GLY A 67 18.05 -7.53 -22.18
N ARG A 68 19.23 -7.34 -21.55
CA ARG A 68 19.61 -8.12 -20.37
C ARG A 68 18.73 -7.73 -19.18
N THR A 69 18.18 -8.73 -18.50
CA THR A 69 17.28 -8.54 -17.36
C THR A 69 17.85 -9.14 -16.09
N VAL A 70 17.89 -8.36 -15.02
CA VAL A 70 18.14 -8.82 -13.64
C VAL A 70 16.83 -8.84 -12.88
N ARG A 71 16.46 -9.97 -12.31
CA ARG A 71 15.24 -10.13 -11.50
C ARG A 71 15.60 -10.19 -10.02
N VAL A 72 15.02 -9.29 -9.24
CA VAL A 72 15.20 -9.20 -7.80
C VAL A 72 13.89 -9.60 -7.11
N PRO A 73 13.78 -10.83 -6.60
CA PRO A 73 12.57 -11.27 -5.90
C PRO A 73 12.47 -10.60 -4.51
N PHE A 74 11.25 -10.35 -4.06
CA PHE A 74 11.01 -9.80 -2.71
C PHE A 74 11.17 -10.84 -1.59
N SER A 75 11.17 -12.13 -1.93
CA SER A 75 11.40 -13.23 -0.99
C SER A 75 12.37 -14.23 -1.63
N PRO A 76 13.40 -14.70 -0.91
CA PRO A 76 14.32 -15.73 -1.40
C PRO A 76 13.67 -17.12 -1.50
N ALA A 77 12.54 -17.34 -0.79
CA ALA A 77 11.81 -18.60 -0.86
C ALA A 77 10.72 -18.55 -1.94
N ASN A 78 10.87 -19.41 -2.94
CA ASN A 78 9.80 -19.79 -3.86
C ASN A 78 8.76 -20.56 -3.04
N GLY A 79 7.53 -20.05 -2.89
CA GLY A 79 6.43 -20.84 -2.30
C GLY A 79 5.65 -20.26 -1.12
N ARG A 80 5.70 -18.95 -0.83
CA ARG A 80 4.64 -18.35 0.00
C ARG A 80 3.35 -18.23 -0.82
N ALA A 81 2.22 -18.65 -0.25
CA ALA A 81 0.90 -18.56 -0.90
C ALA A 81 0.48 -17.11 -1.25
N GLU A 82 1.10 -16.11 -0.59
CA GLU A 82 0.78 -14.70 -0.75
C GLU A 82 1.97 -13.87 -1.21
N ALA A 83 1.73 -12.98 -2.19
CA ALA A 83 2.73 -12.09 -2.73
C ALA A 83 3.17 -11.03 -1.71
N PRO A 84 4.48 -10.75 -1.55
CA PRO A 84 4.94 -9.79 -0.54
C PRO A 84 4.52 -8.34 -0.81
N GLY A 85 4.33 -7.96 -2.07
CA GLY A 85 3.87 -6.63 -2.45
C GLY A 85 2.64 -6.67 -3.34
N VAL A 86 2.05 -5.50 -3.59
CA VAL A 86 0.87 -5.34 -4.45
C VAL A 86 1.00 -4.06 -5.28
N ILE A 87 0.45 -4.07 -6.48
CA ILE A 87 0.21 -2.85 -7.27
C ILE A 87 -1.24 -2.46 -7.04
N PHE A 88 -1.48 -1.23 -6.59
CA PHE A 88 -2.79 -0.74 -6.19
C PHE A 88 -3.03 0.68 -6.74
N PRO A 89 -4.14 0.94 -7.45
CA PRO A 89 -4.42 2.26 -8.01
C PRO A 89 -4.39 3.36 -6.94
N ARG A 90 -3.71 4.47 -7.23
CA ARG A 90 -3.54 5.58 -6.28
C ARG A 90 -4.86 6.17 -5.81
N MET A 91 -5.84 6.32 -6.69
CA MET A 91 -7.17 6.82 -6.32
C MET A 91 -7.83 5.95 -5.25
N GLU A 92 -7.71 4.63 -5.37
CA GLU A 92 -8.29 3.68 -4.43
C GLU A 92 -7.47 3.57 -3.15
N PHE A 93 -6.15 3.56 -3.25
CA PHE A 93 -5.26 3.52 -2.09
C PHE A 93 -5.44 4.75 -1.20
N ASP A 94 -5.42 5.93 -1.81
CA ASP A 94 -5.51 7.19 -1.08
C ASP A 94 -6.90 7.31 -0.42
N GLN A 95 -7.97 6.89 -1.10
CA GLN A 95 -9.31 6.82 -0.51
C GLN A 95 -9.38 5.83 0.66
N PHE A 96 -8.80 4.64 0.49
CA PHE A 96 -8.73 3.62 1.53
C PHE A 96 -8.05 4.17 2.79
N MET A 97 -6.92 4.87 2.64
CA MET A 97 -6.19 5.47 3.75
C MET A 97 -6.97 6.61 4.41
N LEU A 98 -7.67 7.45 3.64
CA LEU A 98 -8.52 8.50 4.19
C LEU A 98 -9.67 7.91 5.03
N ASN A 99 -10.33 6.87 4.53
CA ASN A 99 -11.38 6.16 5.26
C ASN A 99 -10.84 5.55 6.57
N ALA A 100 -9.66 4.94 6.52
CA ALA A 100 -9.01 4.41 7.71
C ALA A 100 -8.74 5.49 8.77
N VAL A 101 -8.31 6.69 8.35
CA VAL A 101 -8.10 7.82 9.27
C VAL A 101 -9.42 8.30 9.87
N LYS A 102 -10.47 8.49 9.05
CA LYS A 102 -11.80 8.94 9.52
C LYS A 102 -12.41 8.01 10.56
N ASN A 103 -12.17 6.70 10.43
CA ASN A 103 -12.68 5.70 11.34
C ASN A 103 -11.74 5.42 12.53
N GLY A 104 -10.73 6.28 12.77
CA GLY A 104 -9.79 6.14 13.89
C GLY A 104 -8.91 4.89 13.80
N GLY A 105 -8.64 4.38 12.60
CA GLY A 105 -7.90 3.13 12.37
C GLY A 105 -8.74 1.86 12.36
N ARG A 106 -10.07 1.97 12.55
CA ARG A 106 -10.99 0.82 12.48
C ARG A 106 -11.61 0.75 11.09
N LEU A 107 -11.46 -0.38 10.40
CA LEU A 107 -12.25 -0.64 9.19
C LEU A 107 -13.52 -1.36 9.64
N ARG A 108 -14.68 -0.71 9.49
CA ARG A 108 -16.01 -1.30 9.68
C ARG A 108 -16.53 -1.78 8.32
#